data_AF-D2YW25-F1
#
_entry.id   AF-D2YW25-F1
#
_cell.length_a   1.000
_cell.length_b   1.000
_cell.length_c   1.000
_cell.angle_alpha   90.00
_cell.angle_beta   90.00
_cell.angle_gamma   90.00
#
_symmetry.space_group_name_H-M   'P 1'
#
loop_
_entity.id
_entity.type
_entity.pdbx_description
1 polymer ?
#
loop_
_entity_poly.entity_id
_entity_poly.type
_entity_poly.pdbx_seq_one_letter_code
_entity_poly.pdbx_strand_id
1 'polypeptide(L)'
;MPEIIDLSRYQFKALIFDCDGTLAETAPHHFAAIRSALAEQNLILPREWYFARLGLSRTPLFDEFEAEFKLKINREAAIARSEEIYCGNSQSISEIEHVAKIARQYSGVIPISVASGGGSV
;
A
#
# COMPACT_ATOMS: atom_id res chain seq x y z
N MET A 1 -2.64 -1.64 -22.18
CA MET A 1 -3.02 -0.21 -22.22
C MET A 1 -3.52 0.13 -20.83
N PRO A 2 -3.06 1.21 -20.16
CA PRO A 2 -3.69 1.57 -18.90
C PRO A 2 -5.14 1.95 -19.18
N GLU A 3 -6.08 1.44 -18.39
CA GLU A 3 -7.48 1.86 -18.45
C GLU A 3 -7.54 3.35 -18.14
N ILE A 4 -8.09 4.12 -19.07
CA ILE A 4 -8.36 5.55 -18.85
C ILE A 4 -9.58 5.63 -17.95
N ILE A 5 -9.42 6.20 -16.75
CA ILE A 5 -10.54 6.51 -15.87
C ILE A 5 -11.28 7.72 -16.46
N ASP A 6 -12.35 7.44 -17.22
CA ASP A 6 -13.22 8.47 -17.78
C ASP A 6 -14.35 8.85 -16.80
N LEU A 7 -14.24 10.07 -16.27
CA LEU A 7 -15.19 10.66 -15.35
C LEU A 7 -16.27 11.52 -16.03
N SER A 8 -16.19 11.79 -17.34
CA SER A 8 -17.05 12.78 -18.02
C SER A 8 -18.54 12.44 -18.00
N ARG A 9 -18.86 11.15 -17.79
CA ARG A 9 -20.22 10.61 -17.70
C ARG A 9 -20.88 10.79 -16.33
N TYR A 10 -20.15 11.24 -15.32
CA TYR A 10 -20.66 11.37 -13.96
C TYR A 10 -20.86 12.83 -13.58
N GLN A 11 -21.92 13.10 -12.80
CA GLN A 11 -22.10 14.38 -12.12
C GLN A 11 -21.69 14.23 -10.67
N PHE A 12 -20.70 15.00 -10.24
CA PHE A 12 -20.16 14.97 -8.89
C PHE A 12 -19.75 16.39 -8.46
N LYS A 13 -19.70 16.60 -7.14
CA LYS A 13 -19.31 17.88 -6.54
C LYS A 13 -17.99 17.82 -5.76
N ALA A 14 -17.42 16.63 -5.59
CA ALA A 14 -16.15 16.40 -4.89
C ALA A 14 -15.55 15.05 -5.33
N LEU A 15 -14.25 14.87 -5.07
CA LEU A 15 -13.54 13.60 -5.22
C LEU A 15 -12.84 13.23 -3.90
N ILE A 16 -12.94 11.96 -3.51
CA ILE A 16 -12.17 11.39 -2.41
C ILE A 16 -11.27 10.33 -3.02
N PHE A 17 -9.96 10.47 -2.84
CA PHE A 17 -8.97 9.50 -3.26
C PHE A 17 -8.56 8.66 -2.06
N ASP A 18 -8.39 7.36 -2.28
CA ASP A 18 -7.50 6.59 -1.42
C ASP A 18 -6.02 6.95 -1.72
N CYS A 19 -5.10 6.62 -0.81
CA CYS A 19 -3.67 6.91 -0.96
C CYS A 19 -2.88 5.72 -1.50
N ASP A 20 -2.77 4.66 -0.71
CA ASP A 20 -1.86 3.53 -0.91
C ASP A 20 -2.40 2.57 -1.99
N GLY A 21 -1.66 2.40 -3.08
CA GLY A 21 -2.13 1.64 -4.24
C GLY A 21 -3.16 2.39 -5.10
N THR A 22 -3.46 3.65 -4.77
CA THR A 22 -4.37 4.52 -5.54
C THR A 22 -3.66 5.76 -6.09
N LEU A 23 -3.12 6.62 -5.22
CA LEU A 23 -2.31 7.78 -5.62
C LEU A 23 -0.82 7.45 -5.65
N ALA A 24 -0.37 6.56 -4.76
CA ALA A 24 1.02 6.19 -4.57
C ALA A 24 1.20 4.68 -4.76
N GLU A 25 2.23 4.27 -5.50
CA GLU A 25 2.58 2.86 -5.72
C GLU A 25 3.36 2.32 -4.52
N THR A 26 2.65 2.00 -3.43
CA THR A 26 3.27 1.64 -2.14
C THR A 26 3.35 0.15 -1.88
N ALA A 27 2.58 -0.67 -2.59
CA ALA A 27 2.58 -2.13 -2.40
C ALA A 27 3.96 -2.79 -2.59
N PRO A 28 4.77 -2.44 -3.61
CA PRO A 28 6.12 -3.00 -3.76
C PRO A 28 7.06 -2.62 -2.61
N HIS A 29 6.91 -1.42 -2.05
CA HIS A 29 7.71 -0.93 -0.92
C HIS A 29 7.33 -1.61 0.38
N HIS A 30 6.03 -1.77 0.64
CA HIS A 30 5.55 -2.58 1.77
C HIS A 30 6.01 -4.03 1.66
N PHE A 31 5.89 -4.64 0.48
CA PHE A 31 6.41 -5.99 0.23
C PHE A 31 7.90 -6.09 0.55
N ALA A 32 8.72 -5.18 0.03
CA ALA A 32 10.15 -5.20 0.25
C ALA A 32 10.50 -5.08 1.74
N ALA A 33 9.83 -4.18 2.45
CA ALA A 33 10.06 -3.95 3.87
C ALA A 33 9.66 -5.15 4.74
N ILE A 34 8.46 -5.70 4.52
CA ILE A 34 7.97 -6.87 5.27
C ILE A 34 8.83 -8.10 4.94
N ARG A 35 9.18 -8.32 3.67
CA ARG A 35 10.04 -9.43 3.26
C ARG A 35 11.41 -9.36 3.95
N SER A 36 12.01 -8.17 4.03
CA SER A 36 13.29 -7.99 4.72
C SER A 36 13.18 -8.25 6.23
N ALA A 37 12.13 -7.74 6.88
CA ALA A 37 11.89 -7.97 8.30
C ALA A 37 11.65 -9.45 8.63
N LEU A 38 10.94 -10.18 7.76
CA LEU A 38 10.75 -11.63 7.90
C LEU A 38 12.03 -12.42 7.62
N ALA A 39 12.87 -11.96 6.68
CA ALA A 39 14.15 -12.60 6.38
C ALA A 39 15.12 -12.55 7.58
N GLU A 40 15.09 -11.49 8.39
CA GLU A 40 15.86 -11.41 9.65
C GLU A 40 15.42 -12.48 10.68
N GLN A 41 14.22 -13.04 10.52
CA GLN A 41 13.70 -14.15 11.32
C GLN A 41 13.87 -15.52 10.62
N ASN A 42 14.63 -15.58 9.52
CA ASN A 42 14.77 -16.75 8.65
C ASN A 42 13.45 -17.22 8.00
N LEU A 43 12.51 -16.30 7.79
CA LEU A 43 11.23 -16.55 7.13
C LEU A 43 11.25 -15.98 5.70
N ILE A 44 10.69 -16.72 4.76
CA ILE A 44 10.59 -16.31 3.36
C ILE A 44 9.16 -15.87 3.09
N LEU A 45 8.98 -14.62 2.64
CA LEU A 45 7.70 -14.11 2.15
C LEU A 45 7.62 -14.27 0.63
N PRO A 46 6.84 -15.22 0.09
CA PRO A 46 6.72 -15.38 -1.35
C PRO A 46 6.01 -14.17 -1.97
N ARG A 47 6.53 -13.69 -3.11
CA ARG A 47 6.02 -12.49 -3.77
C ARG A 47 4.56 -12.67 -4.19
N GLU A 48 4.27 -13.71 -4.96
CA GLU A 48 2.93 -13.98 -5.48
C GLU A 48 1.91 -14.14 -4.36
N TRP A 49 2.31 -14.79 -3.26
CA TRP A 49 1.49 -14.95 -2.07
C TRP A 49 1.10 -13.62 -1.43
N TYR A 50 2.04 -12.67 -1.32
CA TYR A 50 1.78 -11.34 -0.78
C TYR A 50 0.89 -10.51 -1.71
N PHE A 51 1.20 -10.49 -3.02
CA PHE A 51 0.45 -9.68 -3.99
C PHE A 51 -0.98 -10.20 -4.23
N ALA A 52 -1.26 -11.48 -3.97
CA ALA A 52 -2.62 -12.01 -3.94
C ALA A 52 -3.46 -11.52 -2.75
N ARG A 53 -2.85 -10.84 -1.78
CA ARG A 53 -3.43 -10.41 -0.50
C ARG A 53 -3.33 -8.91 -0.26
N LEU A 54 -3.15 -8.13 -1.32
CA LEU A 54 -3.23 -6.68 -1.22
C LEU A 54 -4.59 -6.25 -0.65
N GLY A 55 -4.59 -5.22 0.18
CA GLY A 55 -5.78 -4.74 0.91
C GLY A 55 -5.92 -5.29 2.33
N LEU A 56 -5.18 -6.34 2.70
CA LEU A 56 -5.10 -6.75 4.11
C LEU A 56 -4.24 -5.78 4.93
N SER A 57 -4.68 -5.48 6.15
CA SER A 57 -3.80 -4.86 7.14
C SER A 57 -2.76 -5.87 7.65
N ARG A 58 -1.70 -5.38 8.31
CA ARG A 58 -0.55 -6.20 8.74
C ARG A 58 -0.95 -7.39 9.62
N THR A 59 -1.87 -7.20 10.56
CA THR A 59 -2.27 -8.27 11.49
C THR A 59 -2.94 -9.45 10.76
N PRO A 60 -4.02 -9.24 9.97
CA PRO A 60 -4.59 -10.29 9.12
C PRO A 60 -3.58 -10.94 8.15
N LEU A 61 -2.68 -10.15 7.55
CA LEU A 61 -1.64 -10.68 6.68
C LEU A 61 -0.74 -11.68 7.42
N PHE A 62 -0.31 -11.35 8.65
CA PHE A 62 0.48 -12.25 9.48
C PHE A 62 -0.32 -13.44 9.99
N ASP A 63 -1.61 -13.28 10.29
CA ASP A 63 -2.48 -14.40 10.63
C ASP A 63 -2.53 -15.42 9.48
N GLU A 64 -2.74 -14.96 8.25
CA GLU A 64 -2.76 -15.83 7.07
C GLU A 64 -1.40 -16.47 6.80
N PHE A 65 -0.30 -15.73 6.98
CA PHE A 65 1.05 -16.27 6.80
C PHE A 65 1.33 -17.41 7.79
N GLU A 66 1.08 -17.19 9.08
CA GLU A 66 1.30 -18.22 10.10
C GLU A 66 0.40 -19.45 9.86
N ALA A 67 -0.85 -19.22 9.44
CA ALA A 67 -1.80 -20.28 9.15
C ALA A 67 -1.41 -21.13 7.94
N GLU A 68 -0.90 -20.52 6.87
CA GLU A 68 -0.56 -21.22 5.62
C GLU A 68 0.81 -21.91 5.71
N PHE A 69 1.84 -21.20 6.18
CA PHE A 69 3.20 -21.75 6.23
C PHE A 69 3.48 -22.58 7.48
N LYS A 70 2.57 -22.59 8.47
CA LYS A 70 2.76 -23.26 9.77
C LYS A 70 4.02 -22.80 10.51
N LEU A 71 4.35 -21.52 10.35
CA LEU A 71 5.48 -20.85 10.98
C LEU A 71 4.98 -19.80 11.97
N LYS A 72 5.87 -19.35 12.87
CA LYS A 72 5.58 -18.27 13.82
C LYS A 72 6.43 -17.05 13.52
N ILE A 73 5.79 -15.90 13.51
CA ILE A 73 6.45 -14.60 13.33
C ILE A 73 6.59 -13.97 14.71
N ASN A 74 7.78 -13.44 15.04
CA ASN A 74 7.86 -12.40 16.06
C ASN A 74 7.26 -11.11 15.46
N ARG A 75 5.94 -10.94 15.65
CA ARG A 75 5.17 -9.89 14.98
C ARG A 75 5.62 -8.49 15.36
N GLU A 76 5.92 -8.26 16.64
CA GLU A 76 6.39 -6.96 17.13
C GLU A 76 7.70 -6.56 16.43
N ALA A 77 8.68 -7.47 16.41
CA ALA A 77 9.94 -7.24 15.71
C ALA A 77 9.74 -7.04 14.20
N ALA A 78 8.87 -7.84 13.57
CA ALA A 78 8.58 -7.72 12.14
C ALA A 78 7.91 -6.38 11.79
N ILE A 79 6.97 -5.91 12.60
CA ILE A 79 6.28 -4.63 12.41
C ILE A 79 7.28 -3.49 12.51
N ALA A 80 7.96 -3.38 13.66
CA ALA A 80 8.91 -2.29 13.92
C ALA A 80 9.99 -2.22 12.83
N ARG A 81 10.56 -3.38 12.46
CA ARG A 81 11.59 -3.43 11.43
C ARG A 81 11.07 -3.10 10.04
N SER A 82 9.88 -3.58 9.67
CA SER A 82 9.27 -3.24 8.37
C SER A 82 8.92 -1.75 8.28
N GLU A 83 8.54 -1.11 9.39
CA GLU A 83 8.25 0.33 9.42
C GLU A 83 9.52 1.16 9.25
N GLU A 84 10.59 0.81 9.97
CA GLU A 84 11.89 1.46 9.81
C GLU A 84 12.38 1.40 8.35
N ILE A 85 12.35 0.22 7.73
CA ILE A 85 12.77 0.01 6.33
C ILE A 85 11.86 0.79 5.36
N TYR A 86 10.55 0.77 5.58
CA TYR A 86 9.61 1.49 4.73
C TYR A 86 9.83 3.00 4.81
N CYS A 87 9.90 3.57 6.02
CA CYS A 87 10.13 4.99 6.24
C CYS A 87 11.45 5.46 5.63
N GLY A 88 12.53 4.68 5.81
CA GLY A 88 13.85 4.99 5.25
C GLY A 88 13.91 4.98 3.73
N ASN A 89 12.97 4.31 3.05
CA ASN A 89 12.93 4.20 1.59
C ASN A 89 11.73 4.92 0.94
N SER A 90 10.92 5.61 1.73
CA SER A 90 9.66 6.25 1.29
C SER A 90 9.84 7.28 0.16
N GLN A 91 11.01 7.93 0.07
CA GLN A 91 11.33 8.89 -1.00
C GLN A 91 11.34 8.28 -2.41
N SER A 92 11.45 6.95 -2.51
CA SER A 92 11.45 6.24 -3.80
C SER A 92 10.04 5.83 -4.28
N ILE A 93 8.99 6.18 -3.54
CA ILE A 93 7.60 5.85 -3.90
C ILE A 93 7.19 6.71 -5.09
N SER A 94 6.78 6.07 -6.18
CA SER A 94 6.24 6.75 -7.36
C SER A 94 4.74 6.96 -7.24
N GLU A 95 4.22 8.01 -7.89
CA GLU A 95 2.79 8.14 -8.09
C GLU A 95 2.23 7.10 -9.05
N ILE A 96 0.95 6.79 -8.90
CA ILE A 96 0.18 6.10 -9.94
C ILE A 96 -0.31 7.17 -10.92
N GLU A 97 0.47 7.37 -11.98
CA GLU A 97 0.39 8.56 -12.85
C GLU A 97 -1.03 8.84 -13.38
N HIS A 98 -1.77 7.81 -13.77
CA HIS A 98 -3.12 7.99 -14.35
C HIS A 98 -4.15 8.47 -13.32
N VAL A 99 -4.02 8.06 -12.05
CA VAL A 99 -4.86 8.56 -10.95
C VAL A 99 -4.40 9.95 -10.51
N ALA A 100 -3.09 10.14 -10.36
CA ALA A 100 -2.50 11.42 -9.98
C ALA A 100 -2.82 12.55 -10.99
N LYS A 101 -2.91 12.23 -12.29
CA LYS A 101 -3.39 13.16 -13.33
C LYS A 101 -4.82 13.64 -13.06
N ILE A 102 -5.71 12.77 -12.61
CA ILE A 102 -7.10 13.15 -12.27
C ILE A 102 -7.10 14.07 -11.05
N ALA A 103 -6.34 13.73 -10.00
CA ALA A 103 -6.21 14.60 -8.84
C ALA A 103 -5.71 16.00 -9.23
N ARG A 104 -4.68 16.08 -10.09
CA ARG A 104 -4.17 17.35 -10.63
C ARG A 104 -5.20 18.10 -11.47
N GLN A 105 -5.99 17.41 -12.29
CA GLN A 105 -7.00 18.03 -13.16
C GLN A 105 -8.14 18.69 -12.36
N TYR A 106 -8.56 18.09 -11.25
CA TYR A 106 -9.69 18.58 -10.45
C TYR A 106 -9.29 19.42 -9.24
N SER A 107 -8.01 19.44 -8.87
CA SER A 107 -7.48 20.27 -7.79
C SER A 107 -7.76 21.76 -8.06
N GLY A 108 -8.37 22.45 -7.10
CA GLY A 108 -8.77 23.85 -7.22
C GLY A 108 -10.03 24.10 -8.07
N VAL A 109 -10.58 23.07 -8.74
CA VAL A 109 -11.85 23.16 -9.50
C VAL A 109 -13.03 22.72 -8.63
N ILE A 110 -12.87 21.60 -7.91
CA ILE A 110 -13.82 21.08 -6.93
C ILE A 110 -13.09 20.66 -5.65
N PRO A 111 -13.79 20.52 -4.52
CA PRO A 111 -13.23 19.89 -3.33
C PRO A 111 -12.65 18.51 -3.63
N ILE A 112 -11.41 18.30 -3.21
CA ILE A 112 -10.74 16.99 -3.23
C ILE A 112 -10.19 16.66 -1.85
N SER A 113 -10.19 15.38 -1.48
CA SER A 113 -9.55 14.91 -0.26
C SER A 113 -8.87 13.55 -0.47
N VAL A 114 -7.97 13.21 0.45
CA VAL A 114 -7.36 11.88 0.55
C VAL A 114 -7.85 11.21 1.83
N ALA A 115 -8.34 9.99 1.71
CA ALA A 115 -8.62 9.09 2.83
C ALA A 115 -7.53 8.03 2.85
N SER A 116 -6.75 7.94 3.93
CA SER A 116 -5.71 6.92 4.08
C SER A 116 -5.92 6.19 5.40
N GLY A 117 -5.71 4.87 5.38
CA GLY A 117 -5.70 4.01 6.56
C GLY A 117 -4.33 3.90 7.23
N GLY A 118 -3.31 4.61 6.74
CA GLY A 118 -1.99 4.65 7.36
C GLY A 118 -2.10 5.14 8.80
N GLY A 119 -1.60 4.35 9.75
CA GLY A 119 -1.55 4.76 11.15
C GLY A 119 -0.74 6.04 11.28
N SER A 120 -1.28 7.04 11.98
CA SER A 120 -0.48 8.18 12.43
C SER A 120 0.62 7.62 13.34
N VAL A 121 1.86 7.66 12.86
CA VAL A 121 3.04 7.56 13.72
C VAL A 121 3.19 8.84 14.53
#